data_AF-J3F1H9-F1
#
_entry.id   AF-J3F1H9-F1
#
_cell.length_a   1.000
_cell.length_b   1.000
_cell.length_c   1.000
_cell.angle_alpha   90.00
_cell.angle_beta   90.00
_cell.angle_gamma   90.00
#
_symmetry.space_group_name_H-M   'P 1'
#
loop_
_entity.id
_entity.type
_entity.pdbx_description
1 polymer ?
#
loop_
_entity_poly.entity_id
_entity_poly.type
_entity_poly.pdbx_seq_one_letter_code
_entity_poly.pdbx_strand_id
1 'polypeptide(L)'
;MTKKAVIVFSGGQDSTTCLIQALPLYDEIHCITFDYGQRHRAEIEVAQQLSKELGVTVHKVLDTTLLNELAISSLTRDNIPVPSVNSSGESLPSTFVPGRNILFLTLASIYAYQVRAEAVITGVCETDFSG
;
A
#
# COMPACT_ATOMS: atom_id res chain seq x y z
N MET A 1 -3.47 29.05 -0.05
CA MET A 1 -4.23 27.79 0.03
C MET A 1 -3.39 26.84 0.87
N THR A 2 -4.02 26.06 1.76
CA THR A 2 -3.35 25.00 2.52
C THR A 2 -2.88 23.90 1.57
N LYS A 3 -1.58 23.63 1.51
CA LYS A 3 -1.01 22.55 0.69
C LYS A 3 -1.25 21.23 1.39
N LYS A 4 -1.87 20.27 0.70
CA LYS A 4 -2.14 18.94 1.27
C LYS A 4 -1.63 17.81 0.41
N ALA A 5 -1.16 16.75 1.07
CA ALA A 5 -0.74 15.51 0.42
C ALA A 5 -1.42 14.29 1.03
N VAL A 6 -1.64 13.28 0.20
CA VAL A 6 -1.98 11.92 0.63
C VAL A 6 -0.74 11.04 0.46
N ILE A 7 -0.30 10.40 1.54
CA ILE A 7 0.78 9.42 1.54
C ILE A 7 0.16 8.02 1.48
N VAL A 8 0.52 7.23 0.48
CA VAL A 8 0.30 5.79 0.49
C VAL A 8 1.25 5.19 1.52
N PHE A 9 0.71 4.78 2.66
CA PHE A 9 1.47 4.52 3.87
C PHE A 9 1.26 3.08 4.33
N SER A 10 2.34 2.37 4.66
CA SER A 10 2.30 1.02 5.24
C SER A 10 2.98 0.92 6.60
N GLY A 11 3.66 1.98 7.05
CA GLY A 11 4.54 1.94 8.22
C GLY A 11 5.90 1.28 7.96
N GLY A 12 6.13 0.72 6.76
CA GLY A 12 7.44 0.25 6.33
C GLY A 12 8.42 1.40 6.08
N GLN A 13 9.70 1.06 5.94
CA GLN A 13 10.81 2.01 5.79
C GLN A 13 10.53 3.05 4.70
N ASP A 14 10.26 2.61 3.47
CA ASP A 14 10.14 3.52 2.32
C ASP A 14 8.95 4.48 2.46
N SER A 15 7.79 3.94 2.87
CA SER A 15 6.59 4.75 3.10
C SER A 15 6.76 5.75 4.25
N THR A 16 7.57 5.40 5.26
CA THR A 16 7.93 6.29 6.38
C THR A 16 8.90 7.38 5.93
N THR A 17 9.88 7.04 5.10
CA THR A 17 10.76 8.03 4.48
C THR A 17 9.98 9.02 3.63
N CYS A 18 9.02 8.56 2.82
CA CYS A 18 8.12 9.43 2.06
C CYS A 18 7.31 10.37 2.96
N LEU A 19 6.75 9.86 4.06
CA LEU A 19 6.02 10.67 5.03
C LEU A 19 6.92 11.75 5.64
N ILE A 20 8.09 11.36 6.15
CA ILE A 20 9.04 12.29 6.78
C ILE A 20 9.50 13.36 5.79
N GLN A 21 9.75 12.99 4.53
CA GLN A 21 10.11 13.94 3.47
C GLN A 21 8.98 14.92 3.17
N ALA A 22 7.72 14.49 3.27
CA ALA A 22 6.56 15.33 2.98
C ALA A 22 6.24 16.33 4.10
N LEU A 23 6.55 16.01 5.38
CA LEU A 23 6.26 16.87 6.54
C LEU A 23 6.69 18.34 6.38
N PRO A 24 7.90 18.67 5.90
CA PRO A 24 8.29 20.08 5.71
C PRO A 24 7.71 20.74 4.43
N LEU A 25 7.05 19.98 3.55
CA LEU A 25 6.60 20.43 2.22
C LEU A 25 5.10 20.76 2.16
N TYR A 26 4.30 20.15 3.04
CA TYR A 26 2.85 20.25 3.06
C TYR A 26 2.34 20.69 4.43
N ASP A 27 1.28 21.49 4.44
CA ASP A 27 0.66 22.01 5.67
C ASP A 27 -0.24 20.94 6.34
N GLU A 28 -0.83 20.05 5.54
CA GLU A 28 -1.75 19.00 6.01
C GLU A 28 -1.42 17.69 5.31
N ILE A 29 -1.23 16.62 6.09
CA ILE A 29 -0.88 15.31 5.56
C ILE A 29 -1.93 14.29 5.97
N HIS A 30 -2.40 13.53 4.99
CA HIS A 30 -3.23 12.37 5.19
C HIS A 30 -2.43 11.11 4.86
N CYS A 31 -2.57 10.06 5.66
CA CYS A 31 -2.08 8.73 5.30
C CYS A 31 -3.25 7.86 4.84
N ILE A 32 -2.98 6.97 3.88
CA ILE A 32 -3.87 5.89 3.49
C ILE A 32 -3.12 4.55 3.51
N THR A 33 -3.62 3.60 4.31
CA THR A 33 -3.14 2.21 4.35
C THR A 33 -4.15 1.30 3.68
N PHE A 34 -3.69 0.38 2.83
CA PHE A 34 -4.52 -0.63 2.19
C PHE A 34 -4.43 -1.96 2.95
N ASP A 35 -5.53 -2.37 3.57
CA ASP A 35 -5.67 -3.68 4.21
C ASP A 35 -6.17 -4.68 3.16
N TYR A 36 -5.33 -5.62 2.73
CA TYR A 36 -5.70 -6.67 1.78
C TYR A 36 -5.99 -8.01 2.46
N GLY A 37 -6.25 -8.02 3.77
CA GLY A 37 -6.51 -9.23 4.55
C GLY A 37 -5.23 -9.94 5.00
N GLN A 38 -4.17 -9.18 5.25
CA GLN A 38 -2.92 -9.71 5.80
C GLN A 38 -3.18 -10.44 7.13
N ARG A 39 -2.51 -11.58 7.36
CA ARG A 39 -2.66 -12.35 8.61
C ARG A 39 -2.24 -11.58 9.87
N HIS A 40 -1.31 -10.64 9.74
CA HIS A 40 -0.77 -9.87 10.87
C HIS A 40 -1.23 -8.41 10.81
N ARG A 41 -2.33 -8.11 11.53
CA ARG A 41 -2.83 -6.73 11.68
C ARG A 41 -1.88 -5.80 12.45
N ALA A 42 -0.86 -6.36 13.12
CA ALA A 42 0.16 -5.62 13.83
C ALA A 42 0.87 -4.58 12.96
N GLU A 43 1.09 -4.84 11.68
CA GLU A 43 1.72 -3.87 10.77
C GLU A 43 0.84 -2.62 10.58
N ILE A 44 -0.48 -2.80 10.44
CA ILE A 44 -1.43 -1.69 10.33
C ILE A 44 -1.47 -0.88 11.63
N GLU A 45 -1.47 -1.56 12.79
CA GLU A 45 -1.45 -0.90 14.10
C GLU A 45 -0.18 -0.06 14.29
N VAL A 46 0.98 -0.59 13.91
CA VAL A 46 2.26 0.13 13.91
C VAL A 46 2.19 1.35 12.98
N ALA A 47 1.66 1.19 11.77
CA ALA A 47 1.49 2.32 10.85
C ALA A 47 0.57 3.40 11.43
N GLN A 48 -0.54 3.01 12.06
CA GLN A 48 -1.45 3.98 12.70
C GLN A 48 -0.76 4.72 13.85
N GLN A 49 -0.06 4.00 14.72
CA GLN A 49 0.68 4.60 15.83
C GLN A 49 1.76 5.57 15.33
N LEU A 50 2.59 5.13 14.36
CA LEU A 50 3.66 5.94 13.80
C LEU A 50 3.13 7.20 13.11
N SER A 51 2.02 7.11 12.37
CA SER A 51 1.40 8.28 11.73
C SER A 51 0.93 9.32 12.76
N LYS A 52 0.43 8.86 13.91
CA LYS A 52 -0.02 9.73 15.00
C LYS A 52 1.16 10.43 15.66
N GLU A 53 2.26 9.69 15.90
CA GLU A 53 3.50 10.24 16.46
C GLU A 53 4.13 11.29 15.53
N LEU A 54 4.03 11.10 14.22
CA LEU A 54 4.55 12.02 13.20
C LEU A 54 3.61 13.19 12.86
N GLY A 55 2.46 13.32 13.55
CA GLY A 55 1.57 14.46 13.38
C GLY A 55 0.69 14.45 12.13
N VAL A 56 0.42 13.28 11.56
CA VAL A 56 -0.51 13.12 10.42
C VAL A 56 -1.93 13.53 10.83
N THR A 57 -2.61 14.29 9.97
CA THR A 57 -3.95 14.82 10.24
C THR A 57 -5.01 13.72 10.32
N VAL A 58 -4.98 12.80 9.35
CA VAL A 58 -5.87 11.64 9.31
C VAL A 58 -5.14 10.44 8.72
N HIS A 59 -5.26 9.29 9.37
CA HIS A 59 -4.84 8.01 8.82
C HIS A 59 -6.06 7.15 8.48
N LYS A 60 -6.34 7.01 7.18
CA LYS A 60 -7.40 6.13 6.67
C LYS A 60 -6.87 4.72 6.43
N VAL A 61 -7.50 3.72 7.03
CA VAL A 61 -7.31 2.31 6.64
C VAL A 61 -8.45 1.93 5.71
N LEU A 62 -8.13 1.41 4.53
CA LEU A 62 -9.10 1.00 3.51
C LEU A 62 -9.00 -0.50 3.26
N ASP A 63 -10.12 -1.18 3.41
CA ASP A 63 -10.25 -2.59 3.06
C ASP A 63 -10.19 -2.76 1.54
N THR A 64 -9.26 -3.59 1.09
CA THR A 64 -8.99 -3.96 -0.30
C THR A 64 -8.96 -5.49 -0.47
N THR A 65 -9.56 -6.23 0.47
CA THR A 65 -9.69 -7.70 0.40
C THR A 65 -10.36 -8.20 -0.87
N LEU A 66 -11.15 -7.35 -1.56
CA LEU A 66 -11.68 -7.63 -2.91
C LEU A 66 -10.59 -8.01 -3.92
N LEU A 67 -9.36 -7.54 -3.75
CA LEU A 67 -8.23 -7.92 -4.60
C LEU A 67 -7.96 -9.43 -4.57
N ASN A 68 -8.30 -10.08 -3.45
CA ASN A 68 -8.12 -11.53 -3.30
C ASN A 68 -9.06 -12.33 -4.21
N GLU A 69 -10.17 -11.74 -4.66
CA GLU A 69 -11.05 -12.35 -5.67
C GLU A 69 -10.45 -12.28 -7.08
N LEU A 70 -9.60 -11.28 -7.33
CA LEU A 70 -8.96 -11.02 -8.63
C LEU A 70 -7.60 -11.73 -8.76
N ALA A 71 -6.95 -12.01 -7.64
CA ALA A 71 -5.71 -12.75 -7.59
C ALA A 71 -5.96 -14.24 -7.88
N ILE A 72 -5.41 -14.75 -8.98
CA ILE A 72 -5.25 -16.20 -9.19
C ILE A 72 -4.17 -16.66 -8.20
N SER A 73 -4.57 -16.95 -6.97
CA SER A 73 -3.75 -17.68 -6.04
C SER A 73 -4.43 -19.02 -5.77
N SER A 74 -3.65 -20.00 -5.38
CA SER A 74 -4.05 -21.30 -4.84
C SER A 74 -5.07 -21.27 -3.67
N LEU A 75 -5.66 -20.11 -3.35
CA LEU A 75 -6.66 -19.89 -2.32
C LEU A 75 -8.12 -19.94 -2.82
N THR A 76 -8.37 -19.95 -4.14
CA THR A 76 -9.75 -19.97 -4.70
C THR A 76 -10.14 -21.23 -5.46
N ARG A 77 -9.23 -22.20 -5.62
CA ARG A 77 -9.56 -23.55 -6.12
C ARG A 77 -8.75 -24.63 -5.40
N ASP A 78 -9.43 -25.53 -4.70
CA ASP A 78 -8.85 -26.75 -4.08
C ASP A 78 -8.23 -27.75 -5.07
N ASN A 79 -8.13 -27.44 -6.37
CA ASN A 79 -7.93 -28.45 -7.42
C ASN A 79 -6.96 -28.06 -8.55
N ILE A 80 -6.04 -27.11 -8.32
CA ILE A 80 -4.92 -26.86 -9.25
C ILE A 80 -3.61 -27.24 -8.54
N PRO A 81 -2.81 -28.17 -9.09
CA PRO A 81 -1.51 -28.51 -8.52
C PRO A 81 -0.66 -27.24 -8.45
N VAL A 82 -0.17 -26.92 -7.25
CA VAL A 82 0.91 -25.95 -7.09
C VAL A 82 2.07 -26.48 -7.95
N PRO A 83 2.56 -25.72 -8.95
CA PRO A 83 3.69 -26.19 -9.75
C PRO A 83 4.84 -26.53 -8.80
N SER A 84 5.27 -27.79 -8.80
CA SER A 84 6.41 -28.23 -8.03
C SER A 84 7.60 -27.38 -8.44
N VAL A 85 8.20 -26.71 -7.45
CA VAL A 85 9.41 -25.90 -7.51
C VAL A 85 10.51 -26.72 -8.19
N ASN A 86 10.61 -26.65 -9.52
CA ASN A 86 11.61 -27.31 -10.36
C ASN A 86 11.62 -26.69 -11.76
N SER A 87 11.67 -25.37 -11.85
CA SER A 87 11.97 -24.68 -13.10
C SER A 87 12.80 -23.46 -12.78
N SER A 88 14.05 -23.49 -13.20
CA SER A 88 14.98 -22.36 -13.23
C SER A 88 14.37 -21.21 -14.04
N GLY A 89 13.69 -20.30 -13.34
CA GLY A 89 13.11 -19.05 -13.86
C GLY A 89 12.36 -18.34 -12.73
N GLU A 90 12.61 -17.04 -12.58
CA GLU A 90 11.98 -16.11 -11.62
C GLU A 90 10.50 -16.47 -11.35
N SER A 91 10.25 -17.14 -10.23
CA SER A 91 8.88 -17.48 -9.84
C SER A 91 8.41 -16.43 -8.84
N LEU A 92 7.63 -15.47 -9.35
CA LEU A 92 6.98 -14.45 -8.52
C LEU A 92 6.30 -15.09 -7.30
N PRO A 93 6.38 -14.46 -6.11
CA PRO A 93 5.73 -14.97 -4.90
C PRO A 93 4.25 -15.28 -5.14
N SER A 94 3.72 -16.32 -4.48
CA SER A 94 2.30 -16.70 -4.56
C SER A 94 1.32 -15.61 -4.05
N THR A 95 1.86 -14.55 -3.44
CA THR A 95 1.15 -13.36 -2.98
C THR A 95 1.20 -12.20 -3.98
N PHE A 96 1.85 -12.38 -5.13
CA PHE A 96 1.94 -11.36 -6.16
C PHE A 96 0.60 -11.22 -6.90
N VAL A 97 0.04 -10.01 -6.85
CA VAL A 97 -1.17 -9.65 -7.59
C VAL A 97 -0.80 -8.66 -8.68
N PRO A 98 -0.88 -9.05 -9.97
CA PRO A 98 -0.50 -8.16 -11.07
C PRO A 98 -1.39 -6.91 -11.06
N GLY A 99 -0.77 -5.74 -11.24
CA GLY A 99 -1.49 -4.47 -11.33
C GLY A 99 -2.06 -3.93 -10.02
N ARG A 100 -1.77 -4.51 -8.84
CA ARG A 100 -2.32 -4.02 -7.56
C ARG A 100 -2.03 -2.54 -7.29
N ASN A 101 -0.86 -2.05 -7.71
CA ASN A 101 -0.48 -0.65 -7.51
C ASN A 101 -1.31 0.31 -8.37
N ILE A 102 -1.87 -0.15 -9.50
CA ILE A 102 -2.83 0.63 -10.28
C ILE A 102 -4.07 0.90 -9.43
N LEU A 103 -4.60 -0.13 -8.75
CA LEU A 103 -5.74 0.02 -7.86
C LEU A 103 -5.40 0.94 -6.68
N PHE A 104 -4.25 0.73 -6.02
CA PHE A 104 -3.84 1.55 -4.88
C PHE A 104 -3.71 3.03 -5.23
N LEU A 105 -3.05 3.35 -6.34
CA LEU A 105 -2.94 4.73 -6.81
C LEU A 105 -4.29 5.31 -7.23
N THR A 106 -5.18 4.50 -7.80
CA THR A 106 -6.55 4.93 -8.12
C THR A 106 -7.33 5.30 -6.86
N LEU A 107 -7.32 4.43 -5.85
CA LEU A 107 -8.03 4.65 -4.59
C LEU A 107 -7.43 5.82 -3.80
N ALA A 108 -6.10 5.94 -3.74
CA ALA A 108 -5.42 7.06 -3.11
C ALA A 108 -5.75 8.39 -3.81
N SER A 109 -5.83 8.39 -5.14
CA SER A 109 -6.22 9.58 -5.92
C SER A 109 -7.67 9.99 -5.68
N ILE A 110 -8.60 9.03 -5.59
CA ILE A 110 -10.00 9.28 -5.22
C ILE A 110 -10.07 9.91 -3.81
N TYR A 111 -9.32 9.37 -2.85
CA TYR A 111 -9.26 9.93 -1.50
C TYR A 111 -8.65 11.34 -1.49
N ALA A 112 -7.54 11.54 -2.22
CA ALA A 112 -6.90 12.86 -2.38
C ALA A 112 -7.88 13.91 -2.91
N TYR A 113 -8.70 13.55 -3.92
CA TYR A 113 -9.74 14.42 -4.43
C TYR A 113 -10.75 14.85 -3.35
N GLN A 114 -11.21 13.91 -2.51
CA GLN A 114 -12.17 14.20 -1.44
C GLN A 114 -11.60 15.15 -0.38
N VAL A 115 -10.33 14.97 0.00
CA VAL A 115 -9.66 15.82 1.01
C VAL A 115 -9.04 17.08 0.41
N ARG A 116 -9.14 17.26 -0.91
CA ARG A 116 -8.54 18.36 -1.68
C ARG A 116 -7.02 18.43 -1.56
N ALA A 117 -6.37 17.26 -1.60
CA ALA A 117 -4.92 17.15 -1.69
C ALA A 117 -4.45 17.35 -3.14
N GLU A 118 -3.33 18.05 -3.29
CA GLU A 118 -2.72 18.35 -4.59
C GLU A 118 -1.72 17.26 -5.03
N ALA A 119 -1.30 16.40 -4.10
CA ALA A 119 -0.33 15.33 -4.34
C ALA A 119 -0.76 14.00 -3.72
N VAL A 120 -0.44 12.92 -4.45
CA VAL A 120 -0.37 11.56 -3.93
C VAL A 120 1.10 11.14 -3.96
N ILE A 121 1.62 10.69 -2.82
CA ILE A 121 3.02 10.27 -2.66
C ILE A 121 3.05 8.79 -2.32
N THR A 122 3.94 8.04 -2.97
CA THR A 122 4.10 6.60 -2.80
C THR A 122 5.59 6.23 -2.78
N GLY A 123 5.93 5.21 -1.99
CA GLY A 123 7.30 4.69 -1.87
C GLY A 123 7.65 3.56 -2.85
N VAL A 124 6.84 3.32 -3.89
CA VAL A 124 7.18 2.33 -4.91
C VAL A 124 8.42 2.77 -5.70
N CYS A 125 9.32 1.84 -5.99
CA CYS A 125 10.53 2.08 -6.78
C CYS A 125 10.65 1.05 -7.92
N GLU A 126 11.45 1.38 -8.94
CA GLU A 126 11.73 0.49 -10.09
C GLU A 126 13.01 -0.33 -9.88
N THR A 127 13.87 0.07 -8.95
CA THR A 127 15.21 -0.51 -8.75
C THR A 127 15.23 -1.81 -7.97
N ASP A 128 14.12 -2.15 -7.30
CA ASP A 128 14.00 -3.41 -6.60
C ASP A 128 13.63 -4.49 -7.62
N PHE A 129 14.56 -5.43 -7.82
CA PHE A 129 14.25 -6.67 -8.51
C PHE A 129 13.19 -7.41 -7.70
N SER A 130 11.99 -7.53 -8.27
CA SER A 130 11.04 -8.53 -7.84
C SER A 130 11.76 -9.88 -7.90
N GLY A 131 11.86 -10.57 -6.76
CA GLY A 131 12.36 -11.95 -6.75
C GLY A 131 11.66 -12.85 -7.77
#